data_AF-A0A3D1QGG4-F1
#
_entry.id   AF-A0A3D1QGG4-F1
#
_cell.length_a   1.000
_cell.length_b   1.000
_cell.length_c   1.000
_cell.angle_alpha   90.00
_cell.angle_beta   90.00
_cell.angle_gamma   90.00
#
_symmetry.space_group_name_H-M   'P 1'
#
loop_
_entity.id
_entity.type
_entity.pdbx_description
1 polymer ?
#
loop_
_entity_poly.entity_id
_entity_poly.type
_entity_poly.pdbx_seq_one_letter_code
_entity_poly.pdbx_strand_id
1 'polypeptide(L)' 'LLVEEKTPEVLGVLVVAAGASNVAVKEQLSSATATLLNIPLHRVMVVAGKGGR' A
#
# COMPACT_ATOMS: atom_id res chain seq x y z
N LEU A 1 -22.08 -9.65 -28.56
CA LEU A 1 -21.13 -10.26 -27.60
C LEU A 1 -20.54 -9.12 -26.79
N LEU A 2 -20.75 -9.11 -25.48
CA LEU A 2 -20.07 -8.18 -24.59
C LEU A 2 -18.75 -8.84 -24.16
N VAL A 3 -17.64 -8.14 -24.38
CA VAL A 3 -16.31 -8.55 -23.89
C VAL A 3 -16.07 -7.73 -22.63
N GLU A 4 -16.04 -8.40 -21.46
CA GLU A 4 -15.63 -7.74 -20.21
C GLU A 4 -14.12 -7.53 -20.25
N GLU A 5 -13.68 -6.27 -20.19
CA GLU A 5 -12.28 -5.95 -19.90
C GLU A 5 -12.05 -6.12 -18.39
N LYS A 6 -11.36 -7.20 -18.02
CA LYS A 6 -10.89 -7.39 -16.65
C LYS A 6 -9.55 -6.70 -16.47
N THR A 7 -9.51 -5.70 -15.59
CA THR A 7 -8.27 -5.09 -15.14
C THR A 7 -7.52 -6.05 -14.22
N PRO A 8 -6.17 -5.98 -14.17
CA PRO A 8 -5.39 -6.79 -13.24
C PRO A 8 -5.74 -6.43 -11.79
N GLU A 9 -5.85 -7.46 -10.94
CA GLU A 9 -6.06 -7.28 -9.51
C GLU A 9 -4.75 -6.97 -8.77
N VAL A 10 -4.79 -6.04 -7.82
CA VAL A 10 -3.64 -5.73 -6.96
C VAL A 10 -3.48 -6.81 -5.90
N LEU A 11 -2.37 -7.56 -5.98
CA LEU A 11 -2.05 -8.63 -5.03
C LEU A 11 -1.48 -8.11 -3.70
N GLY A 12 -0.86 -6.93 -3.70
CA GLY A 12 -0.32 -6.30 -2.50
C GLY A 12 0.47 -5.04 -2.82
N VAL A 13 0.80 -4.28 -1.77
CA VAL A 13 1.46 -2.97 -1.87
C VAL A 13 2.61 -2.88 -0.88
N LEU A 14 3.77 -2.43 -1.37
CA LEU A 14 4.93 -2.09 -0.57
C LEU A 14 5.10 -0.58 -0.53
N VAL A 15 5.03 0.00 0.67
CA VAL A 15 5.25 1.43 0.91
C VAL A 15 6.62 1.61 1.54
N VAL A 16 7.48 2.40 0.90
CA VAL A 16 8.78 2.79 1.43
C VAL A 16 8.72 4.27 1.76
N ALA A 17 8.81 4.63 3.04
CA ALA A 17 8.70 6.03 3.47
C ALA A 17 9.76 6.40 4.50
N ALA A 18 10.30 7.61 4.36
CA ALA A 18 11.04 8.27 5.43
C ALA A 18 10.06 8.51 6.59
N GLY A 19 10.44 8.10 7.81
CA GLY A 19 9.59 8.21 8.99
C GLY A 19 8.69 7.00 9.27
N ALA A 20 8.65 5.97 8.40
CA ALA A 20 7.94 4.72 8.68
C ALA A 20 8.59 3.85 9.77
N SER A 21 9.66 4.33 10.41
CA SER A 21 10.17 3.81 11.68
C SER A 21 9.30 4.22 12.88
N ASN A 22 8.52 5.29 12.75
CA ASN A 22 7.52 5.68 13.74
C ASN A 22 6.26 4.80 13.56
N VAL A 23 5.83 4.16 14.65
CA VAL A 23 4.69 3.24 14.66
C VAL A 23 3.40 3.94 14.21
N ALA A 24 3.12 5.15 14.70
CA ALA A 24 1.93 5.90 14.33
C ALA A 24 1.92 6.24 12.82
N VAL A 25 3.07 6.63 12.26
CA VAL A 25 3.21 6.87 10.82
C VAL A 25 3.00 5.58 10.03
N LYS A 26 3.54 4.46 10.52
CA LYS A 26 3.38 3.14 9.87
C LYS A 26 1.92 2.69 9.82
N GLU A 27 1.18 2.90 10.90
CA GLU A 27 -0.26 2.59 10.98
C GLU A 27 -1.09 3.50 10.06
N GLN A 28 -0.79 4.79 10.04
CA GLN A 28 -1.43 5.76 9.14
C GLN A 28 -1.20 5.40 7.67
N LEU A 29 0.04 5.07 7.28
CA LEU A 29 0.37 4.65 5.92
C LEU A 29 -0.34 3.35 5.53
N SER A 30 -0.36 2.36 6.43
CA SER A 30 -1.03 1.07 6.20
C SER A 30 -2.53 1.27 5.96
N SER A 31 -3.18 2.05 6.81
CA SER A 31 -4.62 2.31 6.75
C SER A 31 -4.98 3.14 5.52
N ALA A 32 -4.27 4.23 5.25
CA ALA A 32 -4.51 5.07 4.08
C ALA A 32 -4.36 4.29 2.77
N THR A 33 -3.33 3.45 2.66
CA THR A 33 -3.08 2.61 1.48
C THR A 33 -4.19 1.58 1.29
N ALA A 34 -4.58 0.87 2.36
CA ALA A 34 -5.65 -0.11 2.33
C ALA A 34 -7.00 0.50 1.89
N THR A 35 -7.33 1.68 2.42
CA THR A 35 -8.56 2.41 2.06
C THR A 35 -8.53 2.92 0.62
N LEU A 36 -7.48 3.61 0.20
CA LEU A 36 -7.41 4.24 -1.12
C LEU A 36 -7.37 3.21 -2.26
N LEU A 37 -6.67 2.10 -2.05
CA LEU A 37 -6.52 1.05 -3.05
C LEU A 37 -7.55 -0.07 -2.87
N ASN A 38 -8.45 0.05 -1.89
CA ASN A 38 -9.46 -0.94 -1.54
C ASN A 38 -8.90 -2.37 -1.40
N ILE A 39 -7.78 -2.50 -0.67
CA ILE A 39 -7.12 -3.78 -0.40
C ILE A 39 -7.07 -4.08 1.10
N PRO A 40 -7.09 -5.36 1.51
CA PRO A 40 -6.93 -5.76 2.90
C PRO A 40 -5.60 -5.29 3.51
N LEU A 41 -5.62 -4.92 4.80
CA LEU A 41 -4.43 -4.50 5.55
C LEU A 41 -3.28 -5.52 5.51
N HIS A 42 -3.57 -6.82 5.56
CA HIS A 42 -2.54 -7.87 5.49
C HIS A 42 -1.80 -7.94 4.14
N ARG A 43 -2.29 -7.23 3.11
CA ARG A 43 -1.65 -7.09 1.80
C ARG A 43 -0.84 -5.80 1.66
N VAL A 44 -0.78 -4.99 2.72
CA VAL A 44 -0.01 -3.74 2.77
C VAL A 44 1.21 -3.95 3.66
N MET A 45 2.40 -3.74 3.10
CA MET A 45 3.65 -3.73 3.85
C MET A 45 4.23 -2.33 3.83
N VAL A 46 4.52 -1.77 5.00
CA VAL A 46 5.19 -0.48 5.15
C VAL A 46 6.58 -0.72 5.74
N VAL A 47 7.61 -0.18 5.08
CA VAL A 47 9.00 -0.26 5.54
C VAL A 47 9.63 1.12 5.61
N ALA A 48 10.52 1.31 6.58
CA ALA A 48 11.35 2.49 6.67
C ALA A 48 12.38 2.48 5.53
N GLY A 49 12.45 3.55 4.77
CA GLY A 49 13.48 3.75 3.76
C GLY A 49 14.05 5.17 3.84
N LYS A 50 15.29 5.31 3.38
CA LYS A 50 15.84 6.64 3.09
C LYS A 50 15.35 6.99 1.69
N GLY A 51 14.54 8.05 1.56
CA GLY A 51 14.09 8.54 0.26
C GLY A 51 15.29 8.63 -0.69
N GLY A 52 15.12 8.17 -1.94
CA GLY A 52 16.20 8.00 -2.89
C GLY A 52 17.12 9.23 -2.91
N ARG A 53 18.41 8.99 -2.69
CA ARG A 53 19.46 9.93 -3.07
C ARG A 53 19.58 9.97 -4.58
#